data_AF-A0A2L0TVJ3-F1
#
_entry.id   AF-A0A2L0TVJ3-F1
#
_cell.length_a   1.000
_cell.length_b   1.000
_cell.length_c   1.000
_cell.angle_alpha   90.00
_cell.angle_beta   90.00
_cell.angle_gamma   90.00
#
_symmetry.space_group_name_H-M   'P 1'
#
loop_
_entity.id
_entity.type
_entity.pdbx_description
1 polymer ?
#
loop_
_entity_poly.entity_id
_entity_poly.type
_entity_poly.pdbx_seq_one_letter_code
_entity_poly.pdbx_strand_id
1 'polypeptide(L)'
;MTQHTTEPWKVSLEDSTPEWSVITAAGGRVVANVNEETGPELIAGVPVMRVMPGELNARRIVACVNALRGVPTEELERHHLAHAGEVRFRIEMTRQRDELLAALEKLSGDVEALMKESGGVYGLHQNGEPAPWGELVVGGRHETWLLSLTDAVELIAKLKAGAA
;
A
#
# COMPACT_ATOMS: atom_id res chain seq x y z
N MET A 1 20.15 -13.60 1.97
CA MET A 1 18.95 -13.10 1.29
C MET A 1 19.25 -13.07 -0.19
N THR A 2 18.54 -13.87 -1.00
CA THR A 2 18.72 -13.90 -2.45
C THR A 2 18.08 -12.65 -3.05
N GLN A 3 18.91 -11.78 -3.62
CA GLN A 3 18.46 -10.57 -4.32
C GLN A 3 17.66 -10.99 -5.56
N HIS A 4 16.35 -10.71 -5.59
CA HIS A 4 15.52 -10.97 -6.76
C HIS A 4 15.92 -10.03 -7.90
N THR A 5 15.67 -10.46 -9.14
CA THR A 5 15.98 -9.63 -10.30
C THR A 5 14.95 -8.51 -10.42
N THR A 6 15.40 -7.25 -10.35
CA THR A 6 14.51 -6.09 -10.29
C THR A 6 13.75 -5.86 -11.59
N GLU A 7 12.47 -5.50 -11.48
CA GLU A 7 11.62 -5.07 -12.58
C GLU A 7 12.01 -3.65 -13.07
N PRO A 8 11.70 -3.24 -14.32
CA PRO A 8 10.89 -3.95 -15.31
C PRO A 8 11.60 -5.06 -16.06
N TRP A 9 10.84 -6.10 -16.39
CA TRP A 9 11.25 -7.13 -17.35
C TRP A 9 10.68 -6.85 -18.75
N LYS A 10 11.29 -7.45 -19.76
CA LYS A 10 10.91 -7.34 -21.18
C LYS A 10 10.85 -8.71 -21.83
N VAL A 11 10.00 -8.85 -22.86
CA VAL A 11 9.98 -10.02 -23.74
C VAL A 11 10.93 -9.78 -24.91
N SER A 12 11.65 -10.81 -25.32
CA SER A 12 12.53 -10.86 -26.48
C SER A 12 12.42 -12.25 -27.13
N LEU A 13 12.85 -12.38 -28.38
CA LEU A 13 12.91 -13.67 -29.07
C LEU A 13 14.37 -14.16 -29.08
N GLU A 14 14.56 -15.47 -29.07
CA GLU A 14 15.88 -16.06 -29.28
C GLU A 14 16.28 -15.94 -30.76
N ASP A 15 17.51 -15.47 -31.01
CA ASP A 15 17.96 -15.10 -32.35
C ASP A 15 18.19 -16.30 -33.30
N SER A 16 18.38 -17.51 -32.77
CA SER A 16 18.79 -18.69 -33.58
C SER A 16 17.65 -19.63 -33.96
N THR A 17 16.55 -19.65 -33.21
CA THR A 17 15.38 -20.53 -33.44
C THR A 17 14.18 -20.01 -32.62
N PRO A 18 13.06 -19.56 -33.22
CA PRO A 18 11.96 -18.91 -32.50
C PRO A 18 11.05 -19.89 -31.73
N GLU A 19 11.59 -21.01 -31.25
CA GLU A 19 10.87 -21.98 -30.42
C GLU A 19 10.72 -21.50 -28.97
N TRP A 20 11.50 -20.48 -28.60
CA TRP A 20 11.68 -19.99 -27.24
C TRP A 20 11.49 -18.49 -27.17
N SER A 21 10.66 -18.05 -26.23
CA SER A 21 10.50 -16.64 -25.86
C SER A 21 11.28 -16.34 -24.59
N VAL A 22 12.15 -15.33 -24.69
CA VAL A 22 13.09 -14.98 -23.64
C VAL A 22 12.54 -13.79 -22.85
N ILE A 23 12.59 -13.90 -21.53
CA ILE A 23 12.29 -12.79 -20.62
C ILE A 23 13.62 -12.22 -20.13
N THR A 24 13.81 -10.91 -20.27
CA THR A 24 15.05 -10.21 -19.90
C THR A 24 14.79 -9.13 -18.85
N ALA A 25 15.77 -8.93 -17.97
CA ALA A 25 15.81 -7.84 -17.01
C ALA A 25 16.36 -6.54 -17.61
N ALA A 26 16.33 -5.46 -16.84
CA ALA A 26 17.07 -4.25 -17.15
C ALA A 26 18.57 -4.58 -17.33
N GLY A 27 19.12 -4.27 -18.51
CA GLY A 27 20.49 -4.63 -18.89
C GLY A 27 20.62 -5.86 -19.79
N GLY A 28 19.51 -6.49 -20.20
CA GLY A 28 19.52 -7.56 -21.21
C GLY A 28 19.84 -8.96 -20.68
N ARG A 29 20.04 -9.11 -19.36
CA ARG A 29 20.23 -10.41 -18.72
C ARG A 29 18.95 -11.25 -18.84
N VAL A 30 19.08 -12.48 -19.32
CA VAL A 30 17.99 -13.47 -19.35
C VAL A 30 17.60 -13.88 -17.94
N VAL A 31 16.30 -13.83 -17.63
CA VAL A 31 15.72 -14.24 -16.34
C VAL A 31 14.82 -15.47 -16.44
N ALA A 32 14.22 -15.70 -17.61
CA ALA A 32 13.45 -16.90 -17.89
C ALA A 32 13.41 -17.18 -19.40
N ASN A 33 13.21 -18.44 -19.76
CA ASN A 33 12.91 -18.87 -21.12
C ASN A 33 11.61 -19.67 -21.12
N VAL A 34 10.74 -19.42 -22.09
CA VAL A 34 9.39 -20.00 -22.15
C VAL A 34 9.11 -20.54 -23.54
N ASN A 35 8.72 -21.80 -23.64
CA ASN A 35 8.32 -22.44 -24.89
C ASN A 35 6.81 -22.73 -24.93
N GLU A 36 6.40 -23.39 -26.01
CA GLU A 36 5.03 -23.87 -26.22
C GLU A 36 4.75 -25.21 -25.51
N GLU A 37 5.69 -25.81 -24.80
CA GLU A 37 5.52 -27.14 -24.18
C GLU A 37 5.08 -27.05 -22.71
N THR A 38 5.29 -25.90 -22.04
CA THR A 38 5.13 -25.79 -20.57
C THR A 38 4.16 -24.71 -20.11
N GLY A 39 3.20 -24.30 -20.95
CA GLY A 39 2.20 -23.26 -20.64
C GLY A 39 0.84 -23.80 -20.16
N PRO A 40 -0.05 -22.92 -19.67
CA PRO A 40 -1.44 -23.28 -19.38
C PRO A 40 -2.19 -23.65 -20.67
N GLU A 41 -3.17 -24.55 -20.54
CA GLU A 41 -4.05 -24.91 -21.65
C GLU A 41 -4.81 -23.68 -22.16
N LEU A 42 -4.85 -23.51 -23.49
CA LEU A 42 -5.59 -22.40 -24.13
C LEU A 42 -7.11 -22.50 -23.91
N ILE A 43 -7.63 -23.72 -23.79
CA ILE A 43 -9.06 -24.03 -23.63
C ILE A 43 -9.18 -25.29 -22.76
N ALA A 44 -9.97 -25.21 -21.68
CA ALA A 44 -10.25 -26.37 -20.83
C ALA A 44 -10.90 -27.49 -21.65
N GLY A 45 -10.26 -28.66 -21.72
CA GLY A 45 -10.81 -29.86 -22.37
C GLY A 45 -10.34 -30.12 -23.81
N VAL A 46 -9.32 -29.42 -24.30
CA VAL A 46 -8.65 -29.74 -25.58
C VAL A 46 -7.40 -30.58 -25.29
N PRO A 47 -7.07 -31.62 -26.10
CA PRO A 47 -5.88 -32.44 -25.87
C PRO A 47 -4.61 -31.58 -25.75
N VAL A 48 -3.71 -32.00 -24.86
CA VAL A 48 -2.45 -31.40 -24.37
C VAL A 48 -1.51 -30.81 -25.45
N MET A 49 -1.83 -30.95 -26.74
CA MET A 49 -1.06 -30.45 -27.88
C MET A 49 -1.40 -29.02 -28.33
N ARG A 50 -2.26 -28.28 -27.62
CA ARG A 50 -2.52 -26.84 -27.86
C ARG A 50 -2.30 -26.02 -26.59
N VAL A 51 -1.04 -25.93 -26.20
CA VAL A 51 -0.56 -25.08 -25.12
C VAL A 51 -0.40 -23.64 -25.63
N MET A 52 -0.48 -22.66 -24.73
CA MET A 52 -0.30 -21.24 -25.09
C MET A 52 1.09 -21.00 -25.73
N PRO A 53 1.16 -20.29 -26.88
CA PRO A 53 2.43 -19.92 -27.52
C PRO A 53 3.43 -19.28 -26.54
N GLY A 54 4.71 -19.60 -26.68
CA GLY A 54 5.78 -19.13 -25.78
C GLY A 54 5.79 -17.61 -25.62
N GLU A 55 5.51 -16.88 -26.70
CA GLU A 55 5.44 -15.41 -26.68
C GLU A 55 4.30 -14.91 -25.79
N LEU A 56 3.13 -15.55 -25.86
CA LEU A 56 1.97 -15.18 -25.03
C LEU A 56 2.20 -15.51 -23.56
N ASN A 57 2.85 -16.64 -23.26
CA ASN A 57 3.28 -16.97 -21.90
C ASN A 57 4.26 -15.93 -21.37
N ALA A 58 5.30 -15.60 -22.14
CA ALA A 58 6.31 -14.62 -21.76
C ALA A 58 5.69 -13.23 -21.51
N ARG A 59 4.78 -12.80 -22.39
CA ARG A 59 4.04 -11.54 -22.23
C ARG A 59 3.21 -11.51 -20.95
N ARG A 60 2.52 -12.61 -20.64
CA ARG A 60 1.70 -12.70 -19.42
C ARG A 60 2.56 -12.66 -18.16
N ILE A 61 3.68 -13.39 -18.14
CA ILE A 61 4.64 -13.36 -17.02
C ILE A 61 5.18 -11.95 -16.82
N VAL A 62 5.66 -11.30 -17.89
CA VAL A 62 6.18 -9.93 -17.82
C VAL A 62 5.11 -8.95 -17.32
N ALA A 63 3.87 -9.08 -17.77
CA ALA A 63 2.78 -8.23 -17.31
C ALA A 63 2.49 -8.41 -15.81
N CYS A 64 2.41 -9.66 -15.33
CA CYS A 64 2.18 -9.98 -13.92
C CYS A 64 3.31 -9.43 -13.04
N VAL A 65 4.57 -9.67 -13.41
CA VAL A 65 5.73 -9.22 -12.64
C VAL A 65 5.83 -7.69 -12.63
N ASN A 66 5.66 -7.04 -13.79
CA ASN A 66 5.71 -5.58 -13.87
C ASN A 66 4.57 -4.89 -13.10
N ALA A 67 3.38 -5.50 -13.01
CA ALA A 67 2.28 -4.97 -12.19
C ALA A 67 2.63 -4.92 -10.70
N LEU A 68 3.44 -5.89 -10.25
CA LEU A 68 3.91 -6.04 -8.87
C LEU A 68 5.21 -5.27 -8.58
N ARG A 69 5.69 -4.44 -9.50
CA ARG A 69 6.92 -3.64 -9.31
C ARG A 69 6.94 -2.92 -7.97
N GLY A 70 8.00 -3.13 -7.21
CA GLY A 70 8.24 -2.48 -5.92
C GLY A 70 7.55 -3.15 -4.73
N VAL A 71 6.79 -4.21 -4.95
CA VAL A 71 6.23 -5.04 -3.87
C VAL A 71 7.28 -6.08 -3.45
N PRO A 72 7.66 -6.17 -2.17
CA PRO A 72 8.61 -7.18 -1.69
C PRO A 72 8.11 -8.61 -1.94
N THR A 73 9.02 -9.54 -2.26
CA THR A 73 8.69 -10.94 -2.51
C THR A 73 8.00 -11.58 -1.31
N GLU A 74 8.43 -11.23 -0.10
CA GLU A 74 7.88 -11.74 1.15
C GLU A 74 6.40 -11.36 1.32
N GLU A 75 5.98 -10.19 0.82
CA GLU A 75 4.58 -9.74 0.85
C GLU A 75 3.72 -10.49 -0.17
N LEU A 76 4.28 -10.80 -1.35
CA LEU A 76 3.59 -11.59 -2.37
C LEU A 76 3.34 -13.04 -1.92
N GLU A 77 4.35 -13.66 -1.31
CA GLU A 77 4.25 -15.03 -0.79
C GLU A 77 3.24 -15.12 0.35
N ARG A 78 3.25 -14.14 1.26
CA ARG A 78 2.35 -14.08 2.42
C ARG A 78 0.87 -13.99 2.05
N HIS A 79 0.55 -13.29 0.96
CA HIS A 79 -0.85 -12.98 0.62
C HIS A 79 -1.46 -13.80 -0.52
N HIS A 80 -0.64 -14.56 -1.26
CA HIS A 80 -1.01 -15.36 -2.44
C HIS A 80 -1.62 -14.51 -3.60
N LEU A 81 -1.24 -14.83 -4.84
CA LEU A 81 -1.41 -14.02 -6.07
C LEU A 81 -2.85 -13.66 -6.51
N ALA A 82 -3.90 -14.02 -5.77
CA ALA A 82 -5.30 -13.82 -6.19
C ALA A 82 -5.71 -12.35 -6.41
N HIS A 83 -4.84 -11.39 -6.05
CA HIS A 83 -5.24 -10.03 -5.78
C HIS A 83 -4.17 -8.99 -6.16
N ALA A 84 -3.34 -9.21 -7.19
CA ALA A 84 -2.23 -8.30 -7.55
C ALA A 84 -2.61 -6.81 -7.70
N GLY A 85 -3.84 -6.50 -8.16
CA GLY A 85 -4.39 -5.15 -8.16
C GLY A 85 -4.77 -4.63 -6.76
N GLU A 86 -5.33 -5.50 -5.92
CA GLU A 86 -5.66 -5.20 -4.53
C GLU A 86 -4.43 -5.15 -3.61
N VAL A 87 -3.32 -5.82 -3.93
CA VAL A 87 -2.08 -5.74 -3.13
C VAL A 87 -1.47 -4.36 -3.27
N ARG A 88 -1.33 -3.83 -4.49
CA ARG A 88 -0.86 -2.45 -4.70
C ARG A 88 -1.82 -1.45 -4.06
N PHE A 89 -3.13 -1.62 -4.27
CA PHE A 89 -4.14 -0.77 -3.65
C PHE A 89 -4.06 -0.84 -2.12
N ARG A 90 -3.93 -2.01 -1.52
CA ARG A 90 -3.78 -2.18 -0.06
C ARG A 90 -2.50 -1.56 0.46
N ILE A 91 -1.36 -1.73 -0.21
CA ILE A 91 -0.10 -1.12 0.20
C ILE A 91 -0.24 0.40 0.19
N GLU A 92 -0.80 0.96 -0.88
CA GLU A 92 -1.02 2.40 -0.99
C GLU A 92 -2.03 2.90 0.05
N MET A 93 -3.13 2.19 0.28
CA MET A 93 -4.11 2.54 1.31
C MET A 93 -3.54 2.42 2.72
N THR A 94 -2.69 1.43 2.98
CA THR A 94 -2.00 1.27 4.27
C THR A 94 -1.03 2.43 4.48
N ARG A 95 -0.25 2.78 3.45
CA ARG A 95 0.66 3.95 3.47
C ARG A 95 -0.11 5.24 3.75
N GLN A 96 -1.20 5.49 3.02
CA GLN A 96 -2.04 6.68 3.23
C GLN A 96 -2.66 6.71 4.62
N ARG A 97 -3.13 5.56 5.14
CA ARG A 97 -3.63 5.43 6.51
C ARG A 97 -2.54 5.79 7.52
N ASP A 98 -1.35 5.25 7.36
CA ASP A 98 -0.25 5.46 8.30
C ASP A 98 0.27 6.91 8.26
N GLU A 99 0.33 7.52 7.08
CA GLU A 99 0.66 8.95 6.91
C GLU A 99 -0.39 9.86 7.54
N LEU A 100 -1.68 9.56 7.34
CA LEU A 100 -2.77 10.30 7.96
C LEU A 100 -2.77 10.13 9.48
N LEU A 101 -2.51 8.92 9.97
CA LEU A 101 -2.42 8.65 11.40
C LEU A 101 -1.26 9.42 12.05
N ALA A 102 -0.08 9.42 11.41
CA ALA A 102 1.07 10.19 11.88
C ALA A 102 0.81 11.71 11.88
N ALA A 103 0.11 12.23 10.86
CA ALA A 103 -0.25 13.64 10.79
C ALA A 103 -1.27 14.03 11.89
N LEU A 104 -2.27 13.18 12.13
CA LEU A 104 -3.26 13.37 13.19
C LEU A 104 -2.63 13.28 14.59
N GLU A 105 -1.72 12.31 14.81
CA GLU A 105 -0.93 12.19 16.03
C GLU A 105 -0.16 13.47 16.33
N LYS A 106 0.54 14.00 15.32
CA LYS A 106 1.32 15.22 15.46
C LYS A 106 0.41 16.42 15.78
N LEU A 107 -0.68 16.59 15.03
CA LEU A 107 -1.63 17.68 15.25
C LEU A 107 -2.24 17.62 16.65
N SER A 108 -2.64 16.43 17.10
CA SER A 108 -3.20 16.24 18.44
C SER A 108 -2.18 16.64 19.52
N GLY A 109 -0.93 16.20 19.37
CA GLY A 109 0.15 16.58 20.29
C GLY A 109 0.45 18.08 20.28
N ASP A 110 0.41 18.73 19.11
CA ASP A 110 0.60 20.19 18.99
C ASP A 110 -0.53 20.96 19.73
N VAL A 111 -1.78 20.47 19.68
CA VAL A 111 -2.90 21.07 20.42
C VAL A 111 -2.78 20.82 21.93
N GLU A 112 -2.39 19.62 22.36
CA GLU A 112 -2.12 19.34 23.78
C GLU A 112 -1.00 20.23 24.33
N ALA A 113 0.07 20.41 23.55
CA ALA A 113 1.16 21.32 23.90
C ALA A 113 0.65 22.78 24.00
N LEU A 114 -0.16 23.24 23.05
CA LEU A 114 -0.80 24.56 23.12
C LEU A 114 -1.63 24.71 24.41
N MET A 115 -2.43 23.71 24.76
CA MET A 115 -3.25 23.73 25.97
C MET A 115 -2.41 23.76 27.26
N LYS A 116 -1.25 23.11 27.25
CA LYS A 116 -0.32 23.11 28.39
C LYS A 116 0.42 24.44 28.53
N GLU A 117 0.80 25.05 27.42
CA GLU A 117 1.57 26.29 27.37
C GLU A 117 0.68 27.55 27.41
N SER A 118 -0.65 27.42 27.47
CA SER A 118 -1.58 28.54 27.53
C SER A 118 -2.74 28.30 28.51
N GLY A 119 -3.38 29.37 28.99
CA GLY A 119 -4.45 29.28 29.98
C GLY A 119 -5.84 29.02 29.41
N GLY A 120 -6.04 29.24 28.10
CA GLY A 120 -7.34 29.17 27.45
C GLY A 120 -7.39 29.97 26.15
N VAL A 121 -8.60 30.12 25.60
CA VAL A 121 -8.86 30.88 24.37
C VAL A 121 -9.57 32.18 24.71
N TYR A 122 -9.04 33.30 24.23
CA TYR A 122 -9.69 34.60 24.36
C TYR A 122 -10.72 34.83 23.26
N GLY A 123 -11.81 35.53 23.58
CA GLY A 123 -12.79 36.00 22.59
C GLY A 123 -13.86 34.98 22.19
N LEU A 124 -13.93 33.83 22.86
CA LEU A 124 -14.96 32.82 22.60
C LEU A 124 -16.34 33.22 23.19
N HIS A 125 -16.37 34.05 24.25
CA HIS A 125 -17.58 34.47 24.94
C HIS A 125 -17.31 35.70 25.85
N GLN A 126 -18.33 36.55 26.04
CA GLN A 126 -18.35 37.72 26.96
C GLN A 126 -17.17 38.70 26.86
N ASN A 127 -17.12 39.47 25.76
CA ASN A 127 -16.38 40.75 25.70
C ASN A 127 -14.88 40.71 26.11
N GLY A 128 -14.20 39.57 25.94
CA GLY A 128 -12.74 39.48 26.10
C GLY A 128 -12.23 38.69 27.29
N GLU A 129 -13.10 38.06 28.08
CA GLU A 129 -12.65 37.13 29.13
C GLU A 129 -12.04 35.84 28.50
N PRO A 130 -11.00 35.26 29.10
CA PRO A 130 -10.45 33.98 28.67
C PRO A 130 -11.44 32.84 28.94
N ALA A 131 -11.66 31.99 27.94
CA ALA A 131 -12.32 30.69 28.11
C ALA A 131 -11.24 29.65 28.45
N PRO A 132 -11.12 29.20 29.72
CA PRO A 132 -10.07 28.27 30.11
C PRO A 132 -10.19 26.95 29.36
N TRP A 133 -9.08 26.29 29.07
CA TRP A 133 -9.10 25.01 28.34
C TRP A 133 -9.96 23.94 29.00
N GLY A 134 -10.02 23.90 30.34
CA GLY A 134 -10.88 23.00 31.10
C GLY A 134 -12.38 23.19 30.84
N GLU A 135 -12.81 24.37 30.37
CA GLU A 135 -14.20 24.60 29.97
C GLU A 135 -14.50 24.12 28.54
N LEU A 136 -13.48 23.90 27.70
CA LEU A 136 -13.64 23.53 26.28
C LEU A 136 -13.61 22.01 26.02
N VAL A 137 -13.23 21.22 27.03
CA VAL A 137 -13.10 19.76 26.97
C VAL A 137 -14.27 19.06 27.67
N VAL A 138 -14.26 17.71 27.69
CA VAL A 138 -15.28 16.86 28.32
C VAL A 138 -15.65 17.37 29.72
N GLY A 139 -16.95 17.60 29.96
CA GLY A 139 -17.45 18.07 31.26
C GLY A 139 -17.28 19.58 31.50
N GLY A 140 -16.75 20.31 30.52
CA GLY A 140 -16.64 21.76 30.53
C GLY A 140 -17.89 22.48 30.03
N ARG A 141 -17.97 23.80 30.30
CA ARG A 141 -19.11 24.66 29.89
C ARG A 141 -19.35 24.67 28.37
N HIS A 142 -18.31 24.48 27.58
CA HIS A 142 -18.25 24.60 26.13
C HIS A 142 -17.77 23.31 25.46
N GLU A 143 -18.00 22.15 26.10
CA GLU A 143 -17.49 20.86 25.65
C GLU A 143 -17.72 20.59 24.14
N THR A 144 -18.79 21.10 23.53
CA THR A 144 -19.11 20.90 22.10
C THR A 144 -18.03 21.32 21.08
N TRP A 145 -16.99 22.05 21.48
CA TRP A 145 -15.98 22.60 20.57
C TRP A 145 -14.74 21.72 20.39
N LEU A 146 -14.16 21.21 21.48
CA LEU A 146 -12.88 20.48 21.44
C LEU A 146 -13.03 18.99 21.78
N LEU A 147 -14.27 18.47 21.89
CA LEU A 147 -14.53 17.06 22.16
C LEU A 147 -13.85 16.11 21.15
N SER A 148 -13.81 16.50 19.87
CA SER A 148 -13.20 15.67 18.81
C SER A 148 -11.71 15.41 19.02
N LEU A 149 -11.02 16.24 19.80
CA LEU A 149 -9.63 15.99 20.17
C LEU A 149 -9.51 14.76 21.07
N THR A 150 -10.40 14.60 22.05
CA THR A 150 -10.40 13.46 22.96
C THR A 150 -10.70 12.16 22.20
N ASP A 151 -11.75 12.19 21.36
CA ASP A 151 -12.12 11.06 20.51
C ASP A 151 -10.98 10.67 19.54
N ALA A 152 -10.29 11.68 18.97
CA ALA A 152 -9.17 11.45 18.08
C ALA A 152 -7.98 10.79 18.82
N VAL A 153 -7.62 11.28 20.00
CA VAL A 153 -6.54 10.69 20.82
C VAL A 153 -6.83 9.23 21.15
N GLU A 154 -8.04 8.91 21.58
CA GLU A 154 -8.45 7.53 21.89
C GLU A 154 -8.41 6.63 20.66
N LEU A 155 -8.95 7.09 19.52
CA LEU A 155 -8.95 6.33 18.28
C LEU A 155 -7.52 6.10 17.76
N ILE A 156 -6.66 7.11 17.82
CA ILE A 156 -5.25 7.01 17.48
C ILE A 156 -4.59 5.92 18.32
N ALA A 157 -4.75 5.96 19.65
CA ALA A 157 -4.16 4.97 20.54
C ALA A 157 -4.64 3.54 20.21
N LYS A 158 -5.93 3.38 19.93
CA LYS A 158 -6.52 2.10 19.51
C LYS A 158 -5.93 1.58 18.20
N LEU A 159 -5.79 2.44 17.19
CA LEU A 159 -5.25 2.07 15.88
C LEU A 159 -3.77 1.67 15.96
N LYS A 160 -2.97 2.35 16.81
CA LYS A 160 -1.57 1.98 17.06
C LYS A 160 -1.42 0.63 17.75
N ALA A 161 -2.35 0.28 18.64
CA ALA A 161 -2.33 -1.00 19.36
C ALA A 161 -2.68 -2.20 18.45
N GLY A 162 -3.01 -1.98 17.18
CA GLY A 162 -3.44 -3.03 16.25
C GLY A 162 -4.83 -3.59 16.55
N ALA A 163 -5.64 -2.87 17.34
CA ALA A 163 -6.98 -3.26 17.73
C ALA A 163 -8.04 -2.63 16.81
N ALA A 164 -7.99 -2.94 15.51
CA ALA A 164 -9.05 -2.64 14.55
C ALA A 164 -9.13 -3.73 13.47
#